data_AF-A0A411WG91-F1
#
_entry.id   AF-A0A411WG91-F1
#
_cell.length_a   1.000
_cell.length_b   1.000
_cell.length_c   1.000
_cell.angle_alpha   90.00
_cell.angle_beta   90.00
_cell.angle_gamma   90.00
#
_symmetry.space_group_name_H-M   'P 1'
#
loop_
_entity.id
_entity.type
_entity.pdbx_description
1 polymer ?
#
loop_
_entity_poly.entity_id
_entity_poly.type
_entity_poly.pdbx_seq_one_letter_code
_entity_poly.pdbx_strand_id
1 'polypeptide(L)'
;MMMSDLTSEHSLTASHPTLADAICAKVGKRDIALWATALERHFTLSPFSLLPEKLEKEHHVEISVAGLILVFSHPHAVYSDTGDVARWFLKSVEFSFMSSDHTCWKASAPFGLTPKEETHQSIESKLGDDATDIRKEDLRQSFYLDDGLVACVMWHPSGKGIQSLTVVRLGSEMDYEPLNVELSLR
;
A
#
# COMPACT_ATOMS: atom_id res chain seq x y z
N MET A 1 -0.76 22.23 28.95
CA MET A 1 -2.16 22.16 28.51
C MET A 1 -2.20 21.15 27.37
N MET A 2 -2.43 19.88 27.70
CA MET A 2 -2.48 18.79 26.72
C MET A 2 -3.92 18.63 26.28
N MET A 3 -4.22 19.09 25.06
CA MET A 3 -5.45 18.74 24.36
C MET A 3 -5.10 18.45 22.90
N SER A 4 -5.74 17.39 22.39
CA SER A 4 -5.83 16.92 21.01
C SER A 4 -4.74 15.99 20.43
N ASP A 5 -4.62 14.78 20.96
CA ASP A 5 -4.08 13.62 20.21
C ASP A 5 -5.14 12.57 19.83
N LEU A 6 -6.38 12.72 20.31
CA LEU A 6 -7.49 11.77 20.04
C LEU A 6 -8.13 11.93 18.64
N THR A 7 -7.75 12.93 17.85
CA THR A 7 -8.29 13.17 16.50
C THR A 7 -7.43 12.60 15.37
N SER A 8 -6.18 12.22 15.62
CA SER A 8 -5.27 11.77 14.55
C SER A 8 -5.43 10.28 14.23
N GLU A 9 -5.57 9.41 15.23
CA GLU A 9 -5.74 7.96 15.03
C GLU A 9 -7.14 7.60 14.50
N HIS A 10 -8.19 8.25 14.99
CA HIS A 10 -9.56 8.07 14.47
C HIS A 10 -9.70 8.46 12.99
N SER A 11 -8.84 9.37 12.51
CA SER A 11 -8.77 9.77 11.09
C SER A 11 -8.09 8.71 10.22
N LEU A 12 -7.11 7.98 10.78
CA LEU A 12 -6.31 7.00 10.04
C LEU A 12 -7.02 5.65 9.92
N THR A 13 -7.61 5.15 11.00
CA THR A 13 -8.29 3.84 10.99
C THR A 13 -9.75 3.95 10.58
N ALA A 14 -10.41 5.09 10.81
CA ALA A 14 -11.81 5.36 10.45
C ALA A 14 -12.72 4.14 10.75
N SER A 15 -13.39 3.60 9.72
CA SER A 15 -14.28 2.44 9.79
C SER A 15 -13.58 1.08 9.61
N HIS A 16 -12.25 1.01 9.69
CA HIS A 16 -11.49 -0.22 9.48
C HIS A 16 -11.03 -0.83 10.80
N PRO A 17 -11.02 -2.18 10.91
CA PRO A 17 -10.66 -2.86 12.17
C PRO A 17 -9.22 -2.61 12.63
N THR A 18 -8.30 -2.41 11.69
CA THR A 18 -6.87 -2.21 11.98
C THR A 18 -6.29 -1.07 11.13
N LEU A 19 -5.13 -0.56 11.54
CA LEU A 19 -4.36 0.38 10.72
C LEU A 19 -3.94 -0.23 9.38
N ALA A 20 -3.56 -1.51 9.37
CA ALA A 20 -3.18 -2.19 8.14
C ALA A 20 -4.35 -2.25 7.14
N ASP A 21 -5.56 -2.58 7.61
CA ASP A 21 -6.77 -2.56 6.77
C ASP A 21 -7.04 -1.17 6.20
N ALA A 22 -6.88 -0.13 7.03
CA ALA A 22 -7.08 1.24 6.60
C ALA A 22 -6.04 1.69 5.54
N ILE A 23 -4.78 1.25 5.67
CA ILE A 23 -3.74 1.50 4.67
C ILE A 23 -4.09 0.76 3.36
N CYS A 24 -4.46 -0.52 3.43
CA CYS A 24 -4.87 -1.31 2.26
C CYS A 24 -6.04 -0.66 1.51
N ALA A 25 -7.02 -0.12 2.24
CA ALA A 25 -8.17 0.56 1.65
C ALA A 25 -7.81 1.84 0.86
N LYS A 26 -6.62 2.43 1.11
CA LYS A 26 -6.10 3.59 0.35
C LYS A 26 -5.35 3.22 -0.91
N VAL A 27 -5.05 1.94 -1.13
CA VAL A 27 -4.35 1.48 -2.35
C VAL A 27 -5.22 1.77 -3.58
N GLY A 28 -4.62 2.49 -4.52
CA GLY A 28 -5.22 3.00 -5.75
C GLY A 28 -6.18 4.18 -5.57
N LYS A 29 -6.27 4.79 -4.37
CA LYS A 29 -7.09 5.99 -4.14
C LYS A 29 -6.26 7.26 -4.37
N ARG A 30 -6.91 8.26 -4.97
CA ARG A 30 -6.39 9.64 -5.14
C ARG A 30 -6.85 10.52 -3.98
N ASP A 31 -6.39 11.77 -3.96
CA ASP A 31 -6.75 12.75 -2.92
C ASP A 31 -6.45 12.24 -1.51
N ILE A 32 -5.26 11.64 -1.35
CA ILE A 32 -4.82 11.02 -0.10
C ILE A 32 -3.96 11.96 0.75
N ALA A 33 -3.88 13.25 0.40
CA ALA A 33 -2.95 14.20 1.02
C ALA A 33 -3.15 14.32 2.55
N LEU A 34 -4.39 14.57 2.99
CA LEU A 34 -4.71 14.67 4.41
C LEU A 34 -4.44 13.37 5.17
N TRP A 35 -4.72 12.23 4.53
CA TRP A 35 -4.45 10.91 5.10
C TRP A 35 -2.95 10.66 5.22
N ALA A 36 -2.17 10.99 4.19
CA ALA A 36 -0.71 10.84 4.19
C ALA A 36 -0.07 11.72 5.28
N THR A 37 -0.49 12.97 5.43
CA THR A 37 0.00 13.84 6.52
C THR A 37 -0.36 13.31 7.92
N ALA A 38 -1.50 12.61 8.07
CA ALA A 38 -1.82 11.93 9.32
C ALA A 38 -0.90 10.72 9.54
N LEU A 39 -0.60 9.96 8.48
CA LEU A 39 0.27 8.79 8.53
C LEU A 39 1.72 9.16 8.85
N GLU A 40 2.22 10.26 8.29
CA GLU A 40 3.52 10.85 8.64
C GLU A 40 3.61 11.15 10.13
N ARG A 41 2.58 11.78 10.71
CA ARG A 41 2.53 12.07 12.14
C ARG A 41 2.50 10.80 12.98
N HIS A 42 1.73 9.79 12.57
CA HIS A 42 1.66 8.51 13.27
C HIS A 42 3.02 7.81 13.34
N PHE A 43 3.79 7.80 12.25
CA PHE A 43 5.13 7.21 12.21
C PHE A 43 6.27 8.17 12.54
N THR A 44 5.96 9.41 12.98
CA THR A 44 6.95 10.46 13.28
C THR A 44 7.92 10.72 12.11
N LEU A 45 7.39 10.71 10.89
CA LEU A 45 8.15 11.03 9.68
C LEU A 45 8.26 12.54 9.48
N SER A 46 9.25 12.97 8.71
CA SER A 46 9.36 14.35 8.26
C SER A 46 8.12 14.75 7.43
N PRO A 47 7.64 16.00 7.53
CA PRO A 47 6.56 16.49 6.68
C PRO A 47 6.90 16.35 5.19
N PHE A 48 5.91 15.96 4.38
CA PHE A 48 6.04 15.76 2.92
C PHE A 48 7.02 14.65 2.52
N SER A 49 7.36 13.75 3.44
CA SER A 49 8.19 12.57 3.16
C SER A 49 7.43 11.53 2.36
N LEU A 50 6.10 11.42 2.54
CA LEU A 50 5.26 10.49 1.79
C LEU A 50 4.85 11.04 0.43
N LEU A 51 4.53 12.33 0.37
CA LEU A 51 4.05 13.01 -0.85
C LEU A 51 4.96 14.21 -1.15
N PRO A 52 6.13 13.99 -1.77
CA PRO A 52 7.06 15.06 -2.08
C PRO A 52 6.53 15.98 -3.19
N GLU A 53 6.90 17.25 -3.14
CA GLU A 53 6.56 18.24 -4.18
C GLU A 53 7.35 18.00 -5.48
N LYS A 54 8.59 17.51 -5.37
CA LYS A 54 9.42 17.12 -6.50
C LYS A 54 8.85 15.82 -7.08
N LEU A 55 8.43 15.87 -8.34
CA LEU A 55 7.83 14.71 -8.98
C LEU A 55 8.86 13.67 -9.40
N GLU A 56 8.57 12.44 -9.02
CA GLU A 56 9.15 11.22 -9.58
C GLU A 56 7.97 10.32 -9.99
N LYS A 57 8.15 9.50 -11.04
CA LYS A 57 7.06 8.61 -11.52
C LYS A 57 6.56 7.70 -10.39
N GLU A 58 7.49 7.22 -9.59
CA GLU A 58 7.23 6.47 -8.37
C GLU A 58 8.09 7.03 -7.25
N HIS A 59 7.50 7.12 -6.07
CA HIS A 59 8.19 7.51 -4.84
C HIS A 59 8.07 6.36 -3.84
N HIS A 60 9.22 5.78 -3.49
CA HIS A 60 9.32 4.61 -2.62
C HIS A 60 9.71 5.06 -1.22
N VAL A 61 8.87 4.76 -0.24
CA VAL A 61 9.12 5.09 1.17
C VAL A 61 9.17 3.83 2.01
N GLU A 62 10.34 3.56 2.56
CA GLU A 62 10.52 2.53 3.58
C GLU A 62 10.37 3.16 4.98
N ILE A 63 9.39 2.69 5.73
CA ILE A 63 9.21 3.02 7.15
C ILE A 63 9.82 1.85 7.94
N SER A 64 11.16 1.80 7.96
CA SER A 64 11.91 0.65 8.49
C SER A 64 11.59 0.33 9.95
N VAL A 65 11.18 1.33 10.75
CA VAL A 65 10.78 1.13 12.16
C VAL A 65 9.48 0.32 12.30
N ALA A 66 8.67 0.26 11.26
CA ALA A 66 7.37 -0.40 11.24
C ALA A 66 7.34 -1.65 10.35
N GLY A 67 8.38 -1.93 9.55
CA GLY A 67 8.33 -3.01 8.56
C GLY A 67 7.29 -2.78 7.48
N LEU A 68 7.16 -1.53 7.04
CA LEU A 68 6.17 -1.05 6.07
C LEU A 68 6.87 -0.35 4.91
N ILE A 69 6.52 -0.71 3.68
CA ILE A 69 6.95 -0.03 2.47
C ILE A 69 5.70 0.52 1.77
N LEU A 70 5.76 1.79 1.37
CA LEU A 70 4.70 2.46 0.62
C LEU A 70 5.27 2.93 -0.71
N VAL A 71 4.58 2.60 -1.80
CA VAL A 71 4.94 3.11 -3.12
C VAL A 71 3.84 4.04 -3.58
N PHE A 72 4.19 5.30 -3.79
CA PHE A 72 3.30 6.30 -4.35
C PHE A 72 3.61 6.51 -5.82
N SER A 73 2.61 6.86 -6.62
CA SER A 73 2.82 7.26 -8.00
C SER A 73 2.06 8.55 -8.30
N HIS A 74 2.63 9.35 -9.21
CA HIS A 74 2.02 10.56 -9.70
C HIS A 74 1.87 10.51 -11.22
N PRO A 75 0.64 10.55 -11.75
CA PRO A 75 0.36 10.27 -13.16
C PRO A 75 0.99 11.28 -14.12
N HIS A 76 1.29 12.49 -13.66
CA HIS A 76 1.85 13.56 -14.50
C HIS A 76 3.35 13.80 -14.28
N ALA A 77 4.04 12.96 -13.52
CA ALA A 77 5.47 13.15 -13.19
C ALA A 77 6.40 13.13 -14.41
N VAL A 78 5.95 12.59 -15.54
CA VAL A 78 6.71 12.58 -16.80
C VAL A 78 6.53 13.89 -17.59
N TYR A 79 5.51 14.69 -17.26
CA TYR A 79 5.10 15.86 -18.04
C TYR A 79 5.30 17.21 -17.30
N SER A 80 5.59 17.18 -16.01
CA SER A 80 5.80 18.37 -15.18
C SER A 80 6.89 18.10 -14.16
N ASP A 81 7.69 19.12 -13.85
CA ASP A 81 8.69 19.05 -12.77
C ASP A 81 8.08 19.33 -11.38
N THR A 82 6.83 19.84 -11.35
CA THR A 82 6.09 20.16 -10.12
C THR A 82 4.75 19.45 -10.07
N GLY A 83 4.45 18.87 -8.91
CA GLY A 83 3.30 18.01 -8.66
C GLY A 83 2.13 18.69 -8.00
N ASP A 84 0.94 18.37 -8.47
CA ASP A 84 -0.26 18.59 -7.67
C ASP A 84 -0.34 17.49 -6.63
N VAL A 85 -0.16 17.85 -5.35
CA VAL A 85 -0.16 16.90 -4.23
C VAL A 85 -1.44 16.04 -4.22
N ALA A 86 -2.57 16.57 -4.70
CA ALA A 86 -3.84 15.85 -4.77
C ALA A 86 -3.86 14.72 -5.81
N ARG A 87 -2.91 14.71 -6.75
CA ARG A 87 -2.83 13.72 -7.84
C ARG A 87 -1.97 12.51 -7.51
N TRP A 88 -1.20 12.56 -6.43
CA TRP A 88 -0.56 11.37 -5.90
C TRP A 88 -1.62 10.34 -5.49
N PHE A 89 -1.28 9.07 -5.72
CA PHE A 89 -2.05 7.95 -5.21
C PHE A 89 -1.09 6.89 -4.66
N LEU A 90 -1.58 6.11 -3.70
CA LEU A 90 -0.84 4.98 -3.15
C LEU A 90 -0.93 3.84 -4.16
N LYS A 91 0.16 3.53 -4.86
CA LYS A 91 0.21 2.46 -5.88
C LYS A 91 0.24 1.09 -5.24
N SER A 92 1.06 0.92 -4.21
CA SER A 92 1.16 -0.33 -3.47
C SER A 92 1.61 -0.11 -2.03
N VAL A 93 1.34 -1.11 -1.20
CA VAL A 93 1.86 -1.23 0.16
C VAL A 93 2.45 -2.61 0.35
N GLU A 94 3.53 -2.72 1.10
CA GLU A 94 4.09 -3.99 1.56
C GLU A 94 4.28 -3.99 3.08
N PHE A 95 3.82 -5.07 3.71
CA PHE A 95 4.04 -5.35 5.12
C PHE A 95 5.02 -6.52 5.25
N SER A 96 6.12 -6.32 5.97
CA SER A 96 7.05 -7.40 6.32
C SER A 96 6.70 -7.96 7.69
N PHE A 97 6.35 -9.25 7.78
CA PHE A 97 5.97 -9.91 9.03
C PHE A 97 7.09 -10.78 9.61
N MET A 98 8.00 -11.24 8.76
CA MET A 98 9.18 -12.00 9.16
C MET A 98 10.38 -11.54 8.33
N SER A 99 11.36 -10.93 8.99
CA SER A 99 12.64 -10.58 8.39
C SER A 99 13.74 -10.80 9.42
N SER A 100 14.89 -11.34 8.98
CA SER A 100 16.11 -11.40 9.79
C SER A 100 16.85 -10.07 9.82
N ASP A 101 16.64 -9.24 8.78
CA ASP A 101 17.52 -8.12 8.45
C ASP A 101 16.83 -6.76 8.67
N HIS A 102 15.50 -6.76 8.81
CA HIS A 102 14.67 -5.57 8.96
C HIS A 102 13.66 -5.71 10.10
N THR A 103 13.17 -4.58 10.62
CA THR A 103 12.07 -4.59 11.59
C THR A 103 10.80 -5.12 10.92
N CYS A 104 10.05 -5.95 11.63
CA CYS A 104 8.77 -6.47 11.15
C CYS A 104 7.59 -5.62 11.63
N TRP A 105 6.50 -5.66 10.87
CA TRP A 105 5.17 -5.19 11.27
C TRP A 105 4.69 -5.95 12.50
N LYS A 106 4.45 -5.21 13.59
CA LYS A 106 4.08 -5.75 14.90
C LYS A 106 2.60 -5.60 15.23
N ALA A 107 1.90 -4.68 14.56
CA ALA A 107 0.47 -4.50 14.73
C ALA A 107 -0.29 -5.64 14.03
N SER A 108 -1.62 -5.67 14.20
CA SER A 108 -2.47 -6.62 13.49
C SER A 108 -2.26 -6.49 11.97
N ALA A 109 -2.16 -7.63 11.28
CA ALA A 109 -2.07 -7.70 9.83
C ALA A 109 -3.44 -7.38 9.20
N PRO A 110 -3.48 -6.97 7.92
CA PRO A 110 -4.76 -6.69 7.25
C PRO A 110 -5.52 -7.99 6.98
N PHE A 111 -6.81 -7.86 6.65
CA PHE A 111 -7.71 -8.96 6.27
C PHE A 111 -7.89 -10.04 7.34
N GLY A 112 -7.61 -9.70 8.60
CA GLY A 112 -7.66 -10.67 9.71
C GLY A 112 -6.60 -11.77 9.62
N LEU A 113 -5.52 -11.56 8.85
CA LEU A 113 -4.43 -12.51 8.73
C LEU A 113 -3.68 -12.66 10.06
N THR A 114 -3.19 -13.87 10.29
CA THR A 114 -2.33 -14.21 11.44
C THR A 114 -0.98 -14.68 10.90
N PRO A 115 -0.04 -13.76 10.55
CA PRO A 115 1.10 -14.08 9.69
C PRO A 115 1.98 -15.25 10.15
N LYS A 116 2.06 -15.54 11.45
CA LYS A 116 2.86 -16.66 11.97
C LYS A 116 2.17 -18.02 11.85
N GLU A 117 0.85 -18.02 11.77
CA GLU A 117 0.02 -19.22 11.86
C GLU A 117 -0.60 -19.59 10.52
N GLU A 118 -0.62 -18.66 9.55
CA GLU A 118 -1.21 -18.91 8.24
C GLU A 118 -0.58 -20.10 7.51
N THR A 119 -1.44 -20.77 6.76
CA THR A 119 -1.13 -21.85 5.83
C THR A 119 -1.87 -21.56 4.53
N HIS A 120 -1.49 -22.24 3.44
CA HIS A 120 -2.17 -22.06 2.15
C HIS A 120 -3.68 -22.32 2.25
N GLN A 121 -4.12 -23.23 3.13
CA GLN A 121 -5.54 -23.53 3.31
C GLN A 121 -6.25 -22.51 4.21
N SER A 122 -5.62 -22.04 5.29
CA SER A 122 -6.28 -21.11 6.22
C SER A 122 -6.52 -19.74 5.58
N ILE A 123 -5.63 -19.32 4.68
CA ILE A 123 -5.71 -17.99 4.06
C ILE A 123 -6.85 -17.87 3.04
N GLU A 124 -7.23 -18.96 2.38
CA GLU A 124 -8.34 -18.97 1.40
C GLU A 124 -9.65 -18.53 2.06
N SER A 125 -9.86 -18.90 3.32
CA SER A 125 -11.04 -18.47 4.08
C SER A 125 -11.09 -16.96 4.37
N LYS A 126 -9.95 -16.26 4.21
CA LYS A 126 -9.79 -14.83 4.53
C LYS A 126 -9.67 -13.97 3.27
N LEU A 127 -8.96 -14.45 2.26
CA LEU A 127 -8.68 -13.72 1.01
C LEU A 127 -9.48 -14.24 -0.19
N GLY A 128 -10.23 -15.34 -0.05
CA GLY A 128 -10.96 -15.99 -1.14
C GLY A 128 -10.19 -17.13 -1.79
N ASP A 129 -10.84 -17.81 -2.73
CA ASP A 129 -10.33 -18.95 -3.50
C ASP A 129 -9.83 -18.58 -4.90
N ASP A 130 -10.08 -17.34 -5.36
CA ASP A 130 -9.47 -16.81 -6.58
C ASP A 130 -8.01 -16.45 -6.34
N ALA A 131 -7.12 -17.40 -6.61
CA ALA A 131 -5.69 -17.26 -6.39
C ALA A 131 -4.84 -17.89 -7.50
N THR A 132 -3.61 -17.38 -7.64
CA THR A 132 -2.61 -18.02 -8.50
C THR A 132 -2.00 -19.24 -7.82
N ASP A 133 -1.52 -20.21 -8.61
CA ASP A 133 -0.65 -21.27 -8.08
C ASP A 133 0.62 -20.70 -7.44
N ILE A 134 1.14 -21.41 -6.44
CA ILE A 134 2.41 -21.07 -5.80
C ILE A 134 3.56 -21.46 -6.73
N ARG A 135 4.33 -20.48 -7.15
CA ARG A 135 5.55 -20.72 -7.94
C ARG A 135 6.62 -21.31 -7.04
N LYS A 136 7.08 -22.54 -7.34
CA LYS A 136 8.05 -23.27 -6.51
C LYS A 136 9.35 -22.49 -6.28
N GLU A 137 9.75 -21.67 -7.25
CA GLU A 137 10.95 -20.86 -7.23
C GLU A 137 10.85 -19.54 -6.43
N ASP A 138 9.64 -19.01 -6.22
CA ASP A 138 9.44 -17.66 -5.66
C ASP A 138 8.49 -17.65 -4.44
N LEU A 139 7.82 -18.77 -4.14
CA LEU A 139 6.91 -18.94 -3.01
C LEU A 139 5.81 -17.86 -2.91
N ARG A 140 5.53 -17.18 -4.02
CA ARG A 140 4.48 -16.15 -4.10
C ARG A 140 3.14 -16.75 -4.47
N GLN A 141 2.11 -16.20 -3.87
CA GLN A 141 0.72 -16.48 -4.19
C GLN A 141 -0.05 -15.17 -4.23
N SER A 142 -0.80 -14.91 -5.31
CA SER A 142 -1.66 -13.72 -5.39
C SER A 142 -3.11 -14.13 -5.22
N PHE A 143 -3.86 -13.38 -4.41
CA PHE A 143 -5.31 -13.52 -4.20
C PHE A 143 -6.02 -12.28 -4.75
N TYR A 144 -7.08 -12.49 -5.54
CA TYR A 144 -7.87 -11.43 -6.16
C TYR A 144 -9.11 -11.14 -5.32
N LEU A 145 -9.20 -9.93 -4.79
CA LEU A 145 -10.30 -9.52 -3.91
C LEU A 145 -11.42 -8.85 -4.73
N ASP A 146 -12.67 -8.98 -4.25
CA ASP A 146 -13.88 -8.48 -4.93
C ASP A 146 -13.85 -6.97 -5.24
N ASP A 147 -13.08 -6.19 -4.48
CA ASP A 147 -12.99 -4.75 -4.66
C ASP A 147 -11.89 -4.32 -5.66
N GLY A 148 -11.26 -5.28 -6.34
CA GLY A 148 -10.18 -5.07 -7.30
C GLY A 148 -8.79 -4.91 -6.68
N LEU A 149 -8.65 -5.11 -5.36
CA LEU A 149 -7.35 -5.29 -4.74
C LEU A 149 -6.78 -6.67 -5.05
N VAL A 150 -5.45 -6.75 -5.05
CA VAL A 150 -4.72 -8.01 -5.15
C VAL A 150 -3.78 -8.09 -3.96
N ALA A 151 -3.91 -9.16 -3.19
CA ALA A 151 -3.06 -9.48 -2.06
C ALA A 151 -2.01 -10.52 -2.50
N CYS A 152 -0.78 -10.08 -2.69
CA CYS A 152 0.36 -10.93 -3.02
C CYS A 152 1.07 -11.33 -1.74
N VAL A 153 1.01 -12.62 -1.42
CA VAL A 153 1.56 -13.24 -0.22
C VAL A 153 2.89 -13.90 -0.58
N MET A 154 3.94 -13.54 0.15
CA MET A 154 5.21 -14.25 0.14
C MET A 154 5.22 -15.26 1.29
N TRP A 155 5.24 -16.55 0.97
CA TRP A 155 5.22 -17.61 1.98
C TRP A 155 6.61 -17.88 2.57
N HIS A 156 6.64 -18.27 3.83
CA HIS A 156 7.84 -18.84 4.42
C HIS A 156 8.18 -20.19 3.73
N PRO A 157 9.46 -20.53 3.49
CA PRO A 157 9.87 -21.77 2.81
C PRO A 157 9.36 -23.07 3.43
N SER A 158 8.94 -23.04 4.70
CA SER A 158 8.31 -24.20 5.35
C SER A 158 6.87 -24.45 4.91
N GLY A 159 6.26 -23.56 4.10
CA GLY A 159 4.84 -23.60 3.73
C GLY A 159 3.88 -23.19 4.86
N LYS A 160 4.42 -22.69 5.98
CA LYS A 160 3.66 -22.14 7.10
C LYS A 160 4.22 -20.79 7.50
N GLY A 161 3.34 -19.81 7.56
CA GLY A 161 3.65 -18.42 7.87
C GLY A 161 3.91 -17.57 6.64
N ILE A 162 3.59 -16.29 6.76
CA ILE A 162 3.77 -15.26 5.74
C ILE A 162 5.02 -14.46 6.09
N GLN A 163 5.92 -14.30 5.13
CA GLN A 163 7.09 -13.42 5.25
C GLN A 163 6.72 -11.97 4.98
N SER A 164 6.03 -11.71 3.87
CA SER A 164 5.51 -10.39 3.54
C SER A 164 4.19 -10.48 2.77
N LEU A 165 3.46 -9.37 2.80
CA LEU A 165 2.23 -9.18 2.05
C LEU A 165 2.33 -7.87 1.29
N THR A 166 2.26 -7.94 -0.03
CA THR A 166 2.15 -6.77 -0.90
C THR A 166 0.71 -6.63 -1.38
N VAL A 167 0.13 -5.44 -1.24
CA VAL A 167 -1.22 -5.14 -1.73
C VAL A 167 -1.15 -4.11 -2.84
N VAL A 168 -1.79 -4.40 -3.96
CA VAL A 168 -1.92 -3.53 -5.13
C VAL A 168 -3.40 -3.44 -5.55
N ARG A 169 -3.74 -2.52 -6.46
CA ARG A 169 -5.07 -2.44 -7.07
C ARG A 169 -4.96 -2.63 -8.59
N LEU A 170 -5.80 -3.50 -9.16
CA LEU A 170 -5.88 -3.63 -10.62
C LEU A 170 -6.46 -2.36 -11.25
N GLY A 171 -5.88 -1.96 -12.40
CA GLY A 171 -6.35 -0.80 -13.15
C GLY A 171 -6.17 0.56 -12.46
N SER A 172 -5.33 0.65 -11.41
CA SER A 172 -5.06 1.93 -10.75
C SER A 172 -4.17 2.87 -11.57
N GLU A 173 -3.33 2.31 -12.44
CA GLU A 173 -2.56 3.07 -13.41
C GLU A 173 -3.41 3.33 -14.65
N MET A 174 -3.93 4.55 -14.75
CA MET A 174 -4.28 5.11 -16.05
C MET A 174 -3.07 5.90 -16.50
N ASP A 175 -2.34 5.41 -17.51
CA ASP A 175 -1.38 6.25 -18.20
C ASP A 175 -2.10 7.49 -18.74
N TYR A 176 -1.50 8.66 -18.49
CA TYR A 176 -2.00 9.90 -19.07
C TYR A 176 -1.69 9.86 -20.57
N GLU A 177 -2.70 9.68 -21.40
CA GLU A 177 -2.57 9.94 -22.83
C GLU A 177 -2.63 11.47 -23.03
N PRO A 178 -1.55 12.13 -23.49
CA PRO A 178 -1.67 13.51 -23.91
C PRO A 178 -2.69 13.57 -25.05
N LEU A 179 -3.69 14.44 -24.90
CA LEU A 179 -4.59 14.80 -26.00
C LEU A 179 -3.72 15.29 -27.15
N ASN A 180 -3.48 14.43 -28.15
CA ASN A 180 -3.01 14.84 -29.46
C ASN A 180 -4.15 15.64 -30.10
N VAL A 181 -4.29 16.90 -29.70
CA VAL A 181 -5.07 17.88 -30.46
C VAL A 181 -4.22 18.20 -31.67
N GLU A 182 -4.32 17.37 -32.71
CA GLU A 182 -4.05 17.85 -34.07
C GLU A 182 -5.06 18.96 -34.34
N LEU A 183 -4.67 20.19 -34.02
CA LEU A 183 -5.30 21.39 -34.56
C LEU A 183 -5.10 21.33 -36.07
N SER A 184 -6.04 20.66 -36.73
CA SER A 184 -6.29 20.79 -38.15
C SER A 184 -6.72 22.23 -38.39
N LEU A 185 -5.74 23.13 -38.55
CA LEU A 185 -5.96 24.44 -39.16
C LEU A 185 -6.45 24.18 -40.59
N ARG A 186 -7.75 24.32 -40.78
CA ARG A 186 -8.39 24.60 -42.07
C ARG A 186 -9.16 25.90 -41.96
#